data_AF-A0A8H7CFQ8-F1
#
_entry.id   AF-A0A8H7CFQ8-F1
#
_cell.length_a   1.000
_cell.length_b   1.000
_cell.length_c   1.000
_cell.angle_alpha   90.00
_cell.angle_beta   90.00
_cell.angle_gamma   90.00
#
_symmetry.space_group_name_H-M   'P 1'
#
loop_
_entity.id
_entity.type
_entity.pdbx_description
1 polymer ?
#
loop_
_entity_poly.entity_id
_entity_poly.type
_entity_poly.pdbx_seq_one_letter_code
_entity_poly.pdbx_strand_id
1 'polypeptide(L)'
;MLRYLSSYSGLTRLTVQGAVSEVPSEELALADTFFLSVLSKHAETLVYLSCSATLEGKWGFTPSSSDVLSRMPRLETLTTSVNMADMRENGDTVELLLDAIPNLPSLTSISISPSTVFFSPSPVS
;
A
#
# COMPACT_ATOMS: atom_id res chain seq x y z
N MET A 1 -13.39 -8.58 -6.97
CA MET A 1 -12.89 -7.20 -7.21
C MET A 1 -11.51 -7.18 -7.85
N LEU A 2 -10.45 -7.73 -7.23
CA LEU A 2 -9.08 -7.72 -7.81
C LEU A 2 -9.00 -8.31 -9.24
N ARG A 3 -9.76 -9.38 -9.52
CA ARG A 3 -9.86 -9.97 -10.87
C ARG A 3 -10.36 -8.96 -11.92
N TYR A 4 -11.32 -8.12 -11.57
CA TYR A 4 -11.85 -7.09 -12.46
C TYR A 4 -10.82 -5.98 -12.69
N LEU A 5 -10.18 -5.46 -11.64
CA LEU A 5 -9.11 -4.47 -11.80
C LEU A 5 -7.95 -5.04 -12.65
N SER A 6 -7.65 -6.33 -12.49
CA SER A 6 -6.62 -6.99 -13.30
C SER A 6 -7.04 -7.27 -14.76
N SER A 7 -8.31 -7.12 -15.13
CA SER A 7 -8.79 -7.48 -16.49
C SER A 7 -8.62 -6.35 -17.50
N TYR A 8 -8.18 -5.16 -17.08
CA TYR A 8 -7.90 -4.03 -17.95
C TYR A 8 -6.69 -3.24 -17.45
N SER A 9 -6.23 -2.27 -18.25
CA SER A 9 -5.17 -1.33 -17.90
C SER A 9 -5.68 0.11 -18.14
N GLY A 10 -4.88 1.13 -17.79
CA GLY A 10 -5.28 2.51 -18.04
C GLY A 10 -5.95 3.25 -16.89
N LEU A 11 -5.98 2.66 -15.68
CA LEU A 11 -6.43 3.39 -14.50
C LEU A 11 -5.48 4.55 -14.21
N THR A 12 -6.06 5.73 -14.03
CA THR A 12 -5.36 6.96 -13.64
C THR A 12 -5.51 7.26 -12.15
N ARG A 13 -6.60 6.80 -11.54
CA ARG A 13 -6.89 7.01 -10.12
C ARG A 13 -7.36 5.71 -9.49
N LEU A 14 -6.74 5.34 -8.37
CA LEU A 14 -7.10 4.16 -7.60
C LEU A 14 -7.09 4.48 -6.11
N THR A 15 -8.19 4.16 -5.44
CA THR A 15 -8.32 4.28 -4.00
C THR A 15 -8.72 2.93 -3.42
N VAL A 16 -7.90 2.41 -2.53
CA VAL A 16 -8.19 1.24 -1.71
C VAL A 16 -8.38 1.72 -0.28
N GLN A 17 -9.61 1.63 0.18
CA GLN A 17 -9.95 1.78 1.59
C GLN A 17 -10.10 0.37 2.15
N GLY A 18 -9.23 0.01 3.09
CA GLY A 18 -9.30 -1.29 3.75
C GLY A 18 -10.61 -1.41 4.53
N ALA A 19 -11.45 -2.38 4.16
CA ALA A 19 -12.48 -2.90 5.04
C ALA A 19 -11.85 -4.04 5.83
N VAL A 20 -11.94 -3.94 7.16
CA VAL A 20 -11.47 -4.92 8.14
C VAL A 20 -12.01 -6.31 7.76
N SER A 21 -11.13 -7.26 7.45
CA SER A 21 -11.47 -8.68 7.46
C SER A 21 -10.99 -9.31 8.76
N GLU A 22 -11.82 -10.13 9.37
CA GLU A 22 -11.52 -10.83 10.63
C GLU A 22 -10.45 -11.93 10.47
N VAL A 23 -10.02 -12.22 9.23
CA VAL A 23 -9.07 -13.29 8.90
C VAL A 23 -7.77 -12.73 8.33
N PRO A 24 -6.70 -12.60 9.14
CA PRO A 24 -5.46 -11.94 8.75
C PRO A 24 -4.72 -12.59 7.56
N SER A 25 -4.84 -13.91 7.39
CA SER A 25 -4.09 -14.67 6.38
C SER A 25 -4.61 -14.45 4.95
N GLU A 26 -5.92 -14.29 4.78
CA GLU A 26 -6.51 -14.03 3.46
C GLU A 26 -6.22 -12.60 3.00
N GLU A 27 -6.23 -11.64 3.92
CA GLU A 27 -5.85 -10.25 3.62
C GLU A 27 -4.41 -10.12 3.14
N LEU A 28 -3.50 -10.92 3.72
CA LEU A 28 -2.08 -10.90 3.36
C LEU A 28 -1.86 -11.24 1.88
N ALA A 29 -2.48 -12.33 1.42
CA ALA A 29 -2.38 -12.79 0.03
C ALA A 29 -3.07 -11.84 -0.95
N LEU A 30 -4.16 -11.18 -0.52
CA LEU A 30 -4.88 -10.20 -1.33
C LEU A 30 -4.08 -8.92 -1.52
N ALA A 31 -3.41 -8.43 -0.47
CA ALA A 31 -2.54 -7.26 -0.56
C ALA A 31 -1.35 -7.54 -1.50
N ASP A 32 -0.65 -8.67 -1.34
CA ASP A 32 0.45 -9.05 -2.24
C ASP A 32 -0.03 -9.15 -3.69
N THR A 33 -1.18 -9.78 -3.93
CA THR A 33 -1.80 -9.87 -5.26
C THR A 33 -2.13 -8.48 -5.83
N PHE A 34 -2.64 -7.58 -4.98
CA PHE A 34 -2.94 -6.22 -5.37
C PHE A 34 -1.69 -5.47 -5.82
N PHE A 35 -0.65 -5.40 -4.99
CA PHE A 35 0.58 -4.65 -5.32
C PHE A 35 1.32 -5.27 -6.51
N LEU A 36 1.51 -6.60 -6.52
CA LEU A 36 2.35 -7.26 -7.51
C LEU A 36 1.66 -7.54 -8.85
N SER A 37 0.33 -7.69 -8.86
CA SER A 37 -0.40 -8.04 -10.09
C SER A 37 -1.29 -6.93 -10.59
N VAL A 38 -2.09 -6.29 -9.72
CA VAL A 38 -3.04 -5.25 -10.15
C VAL A 38 -2.29 -3.95 -10.37
N LEU A 39 -1.56 -3.48 -9.37
CA LEU A 39 -0.91 -2.18 -9.39
C LEU A 39 0.13 -2.09 -10.52
N SER A 40 0.90 -3.15 -10.73
CA SER A 40 1.89 -3.23 -11.82
C SER A 40 1.26 -3.08 -13.22
N LYS A 41 0.01 -3.53 -13.44
CA LYS A 41 -0.68 -3.37 -14.74
C LYS A 41 -1.07 -1.93 -15.06
N HIS A 42 -1.10 -1.06 -14.05
CA HIS A 42 -1.48 0.33 -14.21
C HIS A 42 -0.31 1.29 -14.01
N ALA A 43 0.91 0.78 -13.80
CA ALA A 43 2.07 1.58 -13.42
C ALA A 43 2.34 2.77 -14.36
N GLU A 44 2.18 2.58 -15.67
CA GLU A 44 2.42 3.63 -16.67
C GLU A 44 1.32 4.71 -16.73
N THR A 45 0.14 4.45 -16.16
CA THR A 45 -1.04 5.31 -16.31
C THR A 45 -1.52 5.92 -15.00
N LEU A 46 -1.14 5.32 -13.87
CA LEU A 46 -1.61 5.74 -12.56
C LEU A 46 -1.00 7.09 -12.16
N VAL A 47 -1.87 8.03 -11.84
CA VAL A 47 -1.54 9.41 -11.42
C VAL A 47 -1.83 9.61 -9.94
N TYR A 48 -2.88 8.96 -9.44
CA TYR A 48 -3.28 9.04 -8.05
C TYR A 48 -3.44 7.64 -7.45
N LEU A 49 -2.71 7.38 -6.38
CA LEU A 49 -2.85 6.18 -5.57
C LEU A 49 -3.14 6.56 -4.12
N SER A 50 -4.19 5.97 -3.56
CA SER A 50 -4.47 6.02 -2.13
C SER A 50 -4.71 4.61 -1.61
N CYS A 51 -3.83 4.15 -0.73
CA CYS A 51 -3.94 2.87 -0.05
C CYS A 51 -3.85 3.13 1.45
N SER A 52 -4.98 3.32 2.12
CA SER A 52 -5.01 3.56 3.56
C SER A 52 -5.58 2.35 4.28
N ALA A 53 -4.77 1.74 5.14
CA ALA A 53 -5.23 0.73 6.09
C ALA A 53 -5.41 1.38 7.47
N THR A 54 -6.61 1.25 8.04
CA THR A 54 -6.88 1.69 9.42
C THR A 54 -6.19 0.78 10.44
N LEU A 55 -6.01 -0.50 10.10
CA LEU A 55 -5.37 -1.53 10.91
C LEU A 55 -4.01 -1.92 10.35
N GLU A 56 -3.11 -2.39 11.22
CA GLU A 56 -1.84 -3.00 10.79
C GLU A 56 -2.10 -4.11 9.77
N GLY A 57 -1.37 -4.07 8.65
CA GLY A 57 -1.54 -5.01 7.56
C GLY A 57 -0.78 -4.59 6.31
N LYS A 58 -0.76 -5.49 5.32
CA LYS A 58 -0.01 -5.30 4.07
C LYS A 58 -0.64 -4.33 3.08
N TRP A 59 -1.80 -3.74 3.38
CA TRP A 59 -2.45 -2.75 2.53
C TRP A 59 -1.80 -1.36 2.59
N GLY A 60 -0.84 -1.16 3.49
CA GLY A 60 0.03 0.01 3.55
C GLY A 60 1.29 -0.09 2.69
N PHE A 61 2.21 0.83 2.91
CA PHE A 61 3.54 0.81 2.31
C PHE A 61 4.38 -0.30 2.93
N THR A 62 4.89 -1.17 2.07
CA THR A 62 5.75 -2.31 2.39
C THR A 62 6.96 -2.31 1.45
N PRO A 63 8.06 -3.01 1.81
CA PRO A 63 9.21 -3.15 0.90
C PRO A 63 8.80 -3.68 -0.49
N SER A 64 7.89 -4.66 -0.55
CA SER A 64 7.38 -5.20 -1.81
C SER A 64 6.58 -4.20 -2.64
N SER A 65 5.86 -3.28 -2.00
CA SER A 65 5.15 -2.20 -2.71
C SER A 65 6.09 -1.14 -3.25
N SER A 66 7.23 -0.89 -2.58
CA SER A 66 8.23 0.10 -2.98
C SER A 66 8.75 -0.16 -4.39
N ASP A 67 9.11 -1.42 -4.67
CA ASP A 67 9.60 -1.84 -5.99
C ASP A 67 8.60 -1.56 -7.11
N VAL A 68 7.31 -1.72 -6.84
CA VAL A 68 6.25 -1.46 -7.83
C VAL A 68 6.00 0.04 -7.98
N LEU A 69 5.96 0.77 -6.86
CA LEU A 69 5.75 2.22 -6.86
C LEU A 69 6.86 2.94 -7.62
N SER A 70 8.12 2.55 -7.43
CA SER A 70 9.28 3.14 -8.13
C SER A 70 9.21 3.07 -9.67
N ARG A 71 8.29 2.26 -10.21
CA ARG A 71 8.06 2.09 -11.66
C ARG A 71 6.86 2.88 -12.18
N MET A 72 6.33 3.83 -11.41
CA MET A 72 5.17 4.63 -11.78
C MET A 72 5.57 6.05 -12.22
N PRO A 73 5.93 6.24 -13.51
CA PRO A 73 6.48 7.50 -13.98
C PRO A 73 5.50 8.67 -13.93
N ARG A 74 4.19 8.40 -13.79
CA ARG A 74 3.12 9.40 -13.78
C ARG A 74 2.49 9.63 -12.42
N LEU A 75 2.97 8.96 -11.38
CA LEU A 75 2.34 9.06 -10.06
C LEU A 75 2.60 10.45 -9.47
N GLU A 76 1.55 11.24 -9.33
CA GLU A 76 1.58 12.60 -8.78
C GLU A 76 1.21 12.63 -7.30
N THR A 77 0.29 11.76 -6.88
CA THR A 77 -0.18 11.69 -5.50
C THR A 77 -0.11 10.27 -4.96
N LEU A 78 0.59 10.13 -3.83
CA LEU A 78 0.66 8.90 -3.05
C LEU A 78 0.11 9.15 -1.64
N THR A 79 -0.98 8.46 -1.29
CA THR A 79 -1.45 8.35 0.09
C THR A 79 -1.27 6.92 0.55
N THR A 80 -0.55 6.71 1.65
CA THR A 80 -0.29 5.36 2.16
C THR A 80 -0.25 5.31 3.69
N SER A 81 -0.51 4.13 4.26
CA SER A 81 -0.28 3.89 5.68
C SER A 81 1.04 3.15 5.93
N VAL A 82 1.73 3.42 7.03
CA VAL A 82 2.94 2.69 7.44
C VAL A 82 2.63 1.89 8.71
N ASN A 83 3.04 0.61 8.69
CA ASN A 83 2.90 -0.29 9.81
C ASN A 83 3.94 0.01 10.89
N MET A 84 3.48 0.32 12.11
CA MET A 84 4.37 0.68 13.22
C MET A 84 5.14 -0.53 13.76
N ALA A 85 4.62 -1.76 13.60
CA ALA A 85 5.38 -2.97 13.91
C ALA A 85 6.61 -3.14 12.98
N ASP A 86 6.45 -2.87 11.68
CA ASP A 86 7.54 -3.02 10.69
C ASP A 86 8.65 -1.99 10.90
N MET A 87 8.33 -0.81 11.44
CA MET A 87 9.32 0.22 11.82
C MET A 87 10.29 -0.25 12.92
N ARG A 88 9.92 -1.26 13.73
CA ARG A 88 10.78 -1.76 14.81
C ARG A 88 11.77 -2.85 14.37
N GLU A 89 11.45 -3.60 13.33
CA GLU A 89 12.18 -4.84 12.99
C GLU A 89 13.05 -4.75 11.73
N ASN A 90 12.69 -3.95 10.72
CA ASN A 90 13.26 -4.09 9.35
C ASN A 90 14.00 -2.87 8.78
N GLY A 91 14.44 -1.93 9.63
CA GLY A 91 14.88 -0.62 9.14
C GLY A 91 13.67 0.25 8.82
N ASP A 92 13.84 1.57 8.92
CA ASP A 92 12.70 2.46 8.98
C ASP A 92 11.92 2.39 7.66
N THR A 93 10.69 1.87 7.69
CA THR A 93 9.84 1.75 6.49
C THR A 93 9.60 3.12 5.86
N VAL A 94 9.73 4.19 6.66
CA VAL A 94 9.76 5.57 6.19
C VAL A 94 11.02 5.87 5.39
N GLU A 95 12.20 5.40 5.79
CA GLU A 95 13.44 5.54 5.00
C GLU A 95 13.31 4.86 3.64
N LEU A 96 12.78 3.63 3.58
CA LEU A 96 12.53 2.95 2.30
C LEU A 96 11.57 3.72 1.38
N LEU A 97 10.58 4.40 1.96
CA LEU A 97 9.69 5.28 1.21
C LEU A 97 10.42 6.53 0.71
N LEU A 98 11.24 7.14 1.55
CA LEU A 98 12.05 8.31 1.18
C LEU A 98 13.05 7.97 0.06
N ASP A 99 13.65 6.78 0.08
CA ASP A 99 14.55 6.28 -0.96
C ASP A 99 13.83 5.97 -2.29
N ALA A 100 12.52 5.72 -2.24
CA ALA A 100 11.71 5.50 -3.44
C ALA A 100 11.29 6.80 -4.13
N ILE A 101 11.21 7.93 -3.40
CA ILE A 101 10.75 9.23 -3.94
C ILE A 101 11.56 9.71 -5.14
N PRO A 102 12.91 9.61 -5.18
CA PRO A 102 13.69 10.00 -6.36
C PRO A 102 13.31 9.27 -7.65
N ASN A 103 12.71 8.08 -7.55
CA ASN A 103 12.26 7.28 -8.69
C ASN A 103 10.83 7.63 -9.15
N LEU A 104 10.17 8.60 -8.50
CA LEU A 104 8.82 9.06 -8.81
C LEU A 104 8.87 10.47 -9.39
N PRO A 105 9.22 10.65 -10.67
CA PRO A 105 9.57 11.95 -11.25
C PRO A 105 8.40 12.94 -11.31
N SER A 106 7.15 12.47 -11.20
CA SER A 106 5.96 13.31 -11.20
C SER A 106 5.36 13.52 -9.81
N LEU A 107 5.94 12.97 -8.75
CA LEU A 107 5.35 13.03 -7.41
C LEU A 107 5.35 14.46 -6.88
N THR A 108 4.17 14.97 -6.55
CA THR A 108 3.96 16.32 -6.01
C THR A 108 3.33 16.31 -4.63
N SER A 109 2.63 15.22 -4.29
CA SER A 109 1.93 15.08 -3.02
C SER A 109 2.16 13.70 -2.42
N ILE A 110 2.63 13.68 -1.18
CA ILE A 110 2.77 12.48 -0.37
C ILE A 110 2.03 12.68 0.95
N SER A 111 1.25 11.68 1.34
CA SER A 111 0.57 11.63 2.63
C SER A 111 0.78 10.27 3.26
N ILE A 112 1.29 10.27 4.49
CA ILE A 112 1.62 9.07 5.25
C ILE A 112 0.84 9.11 6.55
N SER A 113 0.15 8.02 6.87
CA SER A 113 -0.56 7.85 8.14
C SER A 113 -0.08 6.59 8.87
N PRO A 114 0.08 6.60 10.20
CA PRO A 114 0.33 5.36 10.94
C PRO A 114 -0.91 4.44 10.85
N SER A 115 -0.70 3.14 10.62
CA SER A 115 -1.77 2.16 10.84
C SER A 115 -1.88 1.83 12.33
N THR A 116 -3.11 1.65 12.83
CA THR A 116 -3.35 1.41 14.25
C THR A 116 -3.34 -0.08 14.60
N VAL A 117 -2.76 -0.43 15.74
CA VAL A 117 -2.87 -1.78 16.33
C VAL A 117 -4.18 -1.84 17.11
N PHE A 118 -5.11 -2.70 16.73
CA PHE A 118 -6.23 -3.01 17.61
C PHE A 118 -5.78 -4.09 18.59
N PHE A 119 -5.51 -3.69 19.85
CA PHE A 119 -5.43 -4.65 20.93
C PHE A 119 -6.86 -5.10 21.26
N SER A 120 -7.28 -6.29 20.82
CA SER A 120 -8.43 -6.93 21.43
C SER A 120 -8.02 -7.36 22.85
N PRO A 121 -8.73 -6.95 23.92
CA PRO A 121 -8.47 -7.51 25.23
C PRO A 121 -8.75 -9.02 25.18
N SER A 122 -7.76 -9.83 25.52
CA SER A 122 -7.89 -11.28 25.61
C SER A 122 -9.08 -11.63 26.50
N PRO A 123 -9.94 -12.59 26.14
CA PRO A 123 -10.99 -13.04 27.04
C PRO A 123 -10.32 -13.61 28.29
N VAL A 124 -10.59 -12.98 29.43
CA VAL A 124 -10.17 -13.45 30.74
C VAL A 124 -10.74 -14.86 30.92
N SER A 125 -9.85 -15.85 31.03
CA SER A 125 -10.21 -17.25 31.27
C SER A 125 -10.78 -17.45 32.66
#